data_AF-A0A7C1JSN9-F1
#
_entry.id   AF-A0A7C1JSN9-F1
#
_cell.length_a   1.000
_cell.length_b   1.000
_cell.length_c   1.000
_cell.angle_alpha   90.00
_cell.angle_beta   90.00
_cell.angle_gamma   90.00
#
_symmetry.space_group_name_H-M   'P 1'
#
loop_
_entity.id
_entity.type
_entity.pdbx_description
1 polymer ?
#
loop_
_entity_poly.entity_id
_entity_poly.type
_entity_poly.pdbx_seq_one_letter_code
_entity_poly.pdbx_strand_id
1 'polypeptide(L)'
;MIWRKLHIDCNRFAYDRLMTDRRNSVNTMQFPINAHRVVQMNDAVYALGRSSSNGTLQLIVRGNSTGFHGEQQDDVLLCPLDAENARTLQERLPWLRPQPLGSRLSFGFGDRIGLATPGHIDALRSADPAGRVAPIFAQQSVRENQRLNRTPQEVMTAAVWSLFAEDWRLPWGADADHVKEPEHLAPYVAAGYTFYTIDPSDHVDNAAHTDDPAVLRSKCEALPWDILETTYLSLCEEYCGRTIVAEKTMLHFDEETLLRALAKYGRALAHTLRIAAALRIALGGTSFDLEMSVDETDTPTSAHEHFFIANELLRRGIPLVSLAPRFVGKFQKGVDYMGNLAEFEAELMRHVAVMRHFDCYKLSVHTGSDKFSIYPILARCAGENVHIKTAGTSYLEALRVAALRAPDLFRQMLETGRTCYEKDKKTYFLDCRPERVPPASTLDDADLPNLLDQFDARQLLHVTFGSILTTHGTALRNLLATYPNDYRSALRDHFARHIQPFVQA
;
A
#
# COMPACT_ATOMS: atom_id res chain seq x y z
N MET A 1 -8.18 17.20 -55.44
CA MET A 1 -8.26 18.23 -54.38
C MET A 1 -8.32 17.49 -53.06
N ILE A 2 -7.19 17.04 -52.48
CA ILE A 2 -6.31 17.78 -51.55
C ILE A 2 -7.17 18.20 -50.33
N TRP A 3 -7.15 17.62 -49.12
CA TRP A 3 -6.06 17.16 -48.25
C TRP A 3 -6.50 15.96 -47.37
N ARG A 4 -5.64 14.93 -47.26
CA ARG A 4 -5.64 13.87 -46.23
C ARG A 4 -4.18 13.66 -45.82
N LYS A 5 -3.97 13.33 -44.53
CA LYS A 5 -2.69 13.05 -43.82
C LYS A 5 -2.01 14.26 -43.19
N LEU A 6 -2.00 14.31 -41.86
CA LEU A 6 -0.82 14.48 -40.99
C LEU A 6 -1.27 14.67 -39.53
N HIS A 7 -1.03 13.66 -38.68
CA HIS A 7 -0.51 13.76 -37.31
C HIS A 7 -0.77 12.47 -36.55
N ILE A 8 0.12 11.51 -36.79
CA ILE A 8 0.46 10.40 -35.88
C ILE A 8 1.97 10.56 -35.64
N ASP A 9 2.41 10.22 -34.42
CA ASP A 9 3.79 10.15 -33.92
C ASP A 9 4.47 11.44 -33.46
N CYS A 10 4.23 11.79 -32.19
CA CYS A 10 5.16 12.58 -31.37
C CYS A 10 5.09 12.09 -29.91
N ASN A 11 5.56 10.87 -29.63
CA ASN A 11 5.89 10.45 -28.25
C ASN A 11 6.82 9.21 -28.17
N ARG A 12 7.73 9.04 -29.15
CA ARG A 12 8.67 7.89 -29.18
C ARG A 12 10.15 8.27 -29.30
N PHE A 13 10.51 9.52 -28.97
CA PHE A 13 11.89 10.01 -29.08
C PHE A 13 12.49 10.60 -27.80
N ALA A 14 11.90 10.32 -26.63
CA ALA A 14 12.44 10.77 -25.33
C ALA A 14 13.12 9.65 -24.52
N TYR A 15 13.20 8.41 -25.01
CA TYR A 15 13.69 7.26 -24.24
C TYR A 15 15.12 6.80 -24.57
N ASP A 16 15.72 7.26 -25.68
CA ASP A 16 17.05 6.80 -26.15
C ASP A 16 18.16 7.86 -26.16
N ARG A 17 17.96 9.02 -25.51
CA ARG A 17 18.98 10.10 -25.44
C ARG A 17 19.58 10.40 -24.06
N LEU A 18 19.32 9.54 -23.07
CA LEU A 18 19.93 9.63 -21.73
C LEU A 18 21.04 8.59 -21.48
N MET A 19 21.39 7.77 -22.48
CA MET A 19 22.36 6.67 -22.33
C MET A 19 23.68 6.83 -23.10
N THR A 20 24.00 8.02 -23.60
CA THR A 20 25.30 8.27 -24.27
C THR A 20 25.75 9.72 -24.10
N ASP A 21 26.11 10.14 -22.88
CA ASP A 21 27.23 11.07 -22.72
C ASP A 21 27.75 11.12 -21.28
N ARG A 22 29.06 11.37 -21.15
CA ARG A 22 29.88 11.46 -19.91
C ARG A 22 30.38 10.16 -19.29
N ARG A 23 31.21 9.46 -20.06
CA ARG A 23 32.50 9.02 -19.52
C ARG A 23 33.40 10.25 -19.33
N ASN A 24 33.13 11.05 -18.30
CA ASN A 24 34.14 11.97 -17.78
C ASN A 24 34.85 11.24 -16.65
N SER A 25 36.14 10.99 -16.87
CA SER A 25 37.09 10.51 -15.88
C SER A 25 37.05 11.39 -14.64
N VAL A 26 36.27 10.98 -13.64
CA VAL A 26 36.40 11.50 -12.28
C VAL A 26 37.58 10.76 -11.67
N ASN A 27 38.61 11.52 -11.31
CA ASN A 27 39.68 11.08 -10.41
C ASN A 27 39.08 10.23 -9.29
N THR A 28 39.50 8.97 -9.20
CA THR A 28 39.21 8.09 -8.06
C THR A 28 39.93 8.62 -6.83
N MET A 29 39.37 9.69 -6.23
CA MET A 29 39.75 10.15 -4.91
C MET A 29 39.17 9.18 -3.88
N GLN A 30 40.07 8.45 -3.22
CA GLN A 30 39.75 7.41 -2.25
C GLN A 30 38.85 7.94 -1.14
N PHE A 31 37.64 7.40 -1.04
CA PHE A 31 36.84 7.49 0.17
C PHE A 31 37.56 6.71 1.28
N PRO A 32 37.72 7.25 2.49
CA PRO A 32 38.06 6.43 3.63
C PRO A 32 36.87 5.49 3.87
N ILE A 33 37.08 4.18 3.65
CA ILE A 33 36.24 3.05 4.10
C ILE A 33 34.95 2.78 3.27
N ASN A 34 34.89 1.59 2.65
CA ASN A 34 33.72 0.86 2.11
C ASN A 34 32.43 1.67 1.82
N ALA A 35 32.49 2.62 0.87
CA ALA A 35 31.28 3.29 0.39
C ALA A 35 30.48 2.34 -0.52
N HIS A 36 29.25 1.99 -0.11
CA HIS A 36 28.37 1.07 -0.83
C HIS A 36 27.62 1.75 -1.99
N ARG A 37 27.42 3.07 -1.91
CA ARG A 37 26.72 3.87 -2.92
C ARG A 37 27.28 5.29 -2.91
N VAL A 38 27.44 5.91 -4.08
CA VAL A 38 27.90 7.30 -4.23
C VAL A 38 26.97 8.03 -5.21
N VAL A 39 26.46 9.20 -4.82
CA VAL A 39 25.64 10.09 -5.63
C VAL A 39 26.22 11.50 -5.55
N GLN A 40 26.58 12.07 -6.69
CA GLN A 40 26.98 13.47 -6.79
C GLN A 40 25.81 14.31 -7.28
N MET A 41 25.53 15.41 -6.58
CA MET A 41 24.52 16.40 -6.98
C MET A 41 25.00 17.80 -6.59
N ASN A 42 24.98 18.72 -7.54
CA ASN A 42 25.48 20.09 -7.35
C ASN A 42 26.91 20.12 -6.76
N ASP A 43 27.08 20.75 -5.60
CA ASP A 43 28.30 20.99 -4.85
C ASP A 43 28.52 19.97 -3.71
N ALA A 44 27.80 18.85 -3.71
CA ALA A 44 27.91 17.81 -2.70
C ALA A 44 27.97 16.39 -3.30
N VAL A 45 28.63 15.51 -2.56
CA VAL A 45 28.66 14.07 -2.80
C VAL A 45 28.09 13.37 -1.57
N TYR A 46 27.12 12.50 -1.81
CA TYR A 46 26.42 11.70 -0.81
C TYR A 46 26.81 10.24 -0.98
N ALA A 47 27.20 9.57 0.09
CA ALA A 47 27.50 8.15 0.06
C ALA A 47 26.99 7.41 1.29
N LEU A 48 26.72 6.11 1.19
CA LEU A 48 26.52 5.28 2.38
C LEU A 48 27.81 4.54 2.69
N GLY A 49 28.27 4.64 3.93
CA GLY A 49 29.45 3.93 4.42
C GLY A 49 29.24 3.40 5.84
N ARG A 50 30.02 2.40 6.24
CA ARG A 50 30.00 1.89 7.61
C ARG A 50 31.14 2.50 8.40
N SER A 51 30.84 2.99 9.61
CA SER A 51 31.84 3.45 10.55
C SER A 51 32.86 2.36 10.83
N SER A 52 34.15 2.70 10.79
CA SER A 52 35.23 1.78 11.12
C SER A 52 35.28 1.40 12.60
N SER A 53 34.68 2.20 13.50
CA SER A 53 34.76 1.96 14.95
C SER A 53 33.70 0.97 15.45
N ASN A 54 32.50 1.00 14.89
CA ASN A 54 31.37 0.17 15.35
C ASN A 54 30.54 -0.49 14.23
N GLY A 55 30.91 -0.30 12.96
CA GLY A 55 30.23 -0.91 11.81
C GLY A 55 28.86 -0.30 11.47
N THR A 56 28.44 0.78 12.14
CA THR A 56 27.14 1.42 11.93
C THR A 56 27.09 2.07 10.54
N LEU A 57 26.00 1.85 9.81
CA LEU A 57 25.79 2.48 8.51
C LEU A 57 25.44 3.96 8.71
N GLN A 58 26.12 4.84 7.98
CA GLN A 58 25.98 6.29 8.06
C GLN A 58 25.93 6.90 6.65
N LEU A 59 25.33 8.08 6.54
CA LEU A 59 25.42 8.92 5.36
C LEU A 59 26.72 9.72 5.45
N ILE A 60 27.54 9.66 4.42
CA ILE A 60 28.74 10.47 4.25
C ILE A 60 28.39 11.61 3.32
N VAL A 61 28.56 12.85 3.80
CA VAL A 61 28.36 14.06 3.01
C VAL A 61 29.69 14.77 2.83
N ARG A 62 30.15 14.90 1.58
CA ARG A 62 31.34 15.67 1.21
C ARG A 62 30.91 16.91 0.42
N GLY A 63 31.49 18.07 0.73
CA GLY A 63 31.10 19.35 0.11
C GLY A 63 30.04 20.07 0.94
N ASN A 64 28.98 20.57 0.31
CA ASN A 64 27.94 21.32 1.01
C ASN A 64 27.08 20.43 1.92
N SER A 65 27.35 20.51 3.23
CA SER A 65 26.64 19.78 4.28
C SER A 65 25.54 20.60 4.98
N THR A 66 25.18 21.77 4.46
CA THR A 66 24.16 22.64 5.08
C THR A 66 22.83 21.90 5.28
N GLY A 67 22.32 21.91 6.51
CA GLY A 67 21.06 21.27 6.91
C GLY A 67 21.20 19.80 7.34
N PHE A 68 22.39 19.20 7.20
CA PHE A 68 22.68 17.90 7.78
C PHE A 68 23.30 18.07 9.17
N HIS A 69 23.10 17.08 10.03
CA HIS A 69 23.80 16.99 11.31
C HIS A 69 24.57 15.67 11.39
N GLY A 70 25.69 15.66 12.11
CA GLY A 70 26.59 14.52 12.17
C GLY A 70 27.93 14.85 12.81
N GLU A 71 28.86 13.90 12.74
CA GLU A 71 30.24 14.06 13.21
C GLU A 71 31.15 14.47 12.04
N GLN A 72 31.88 15.57 12.17
CA GLN A 72 32.85 15.98 11.16
C GLN A 72 34.10 15.12 11.27
N GLN A 73 34.49 14.47 10.17
CA GLN A 73 35.74 13.71 10.07
C GLN A 73 36.46 14.12 8.78
N ASP A 74 37.64 14.74 8.92
CA ASP A 74 38.40 15.30 7.81
C ASP A 74 37.54 16.22 6.92
N ASP A 75 37.41 15.89 5.63
CA ASP A 75 36.67 16.64 4.62
C ASP A 75 35.22 16.17 4.43
N VAL A 76 34.72 15.28 5.31
CA VAL A 76 33.36 14.73 5.25
C VAL A 76 32.59 14.90 6.57
N LEU A 77 31.26 14.98 6.46
CA LEU A 77 30.34 14.88 7.58
C LEU A 77 29.72 13.48 7.61
N LEU A 78 29.84 12.79 8.74
CA LEU A 78 29.25 11.48 8.99
C LEU A 78 27.91 11.65 9.71
N CYS A 79 26.83 11.47 8.97
CA CYS A 79 25.46 11.70 9.39
C CYS A 79 24.77 10.39 9.81
N PRO A 80 24.05 10.36 10.96
CA PRO A 80 23.16 9.26 11.29
C PRO A 80 22.02 9.14 10.29
N LEU A 81 21.52 7.91 10.09
CA LEU A 81 20.42 7.61 9.19
C LEU A 81 19.05 7.84 9.86
N ASP A 82 18.80 9.07 10.31
CA ASP A 82 17.55 9.46 10.97
C ASP A 82 16.61 10.28 10.09
N ALA A 83 15.50 10.72 10.67
CA ALA A 83 14.45 11.46 9.98
C ALA A 83 14.89 12.87 9.55
N GLU A 84 15.74 13.54 10.31
CA GLU A 84 16.16 14.91 9.99
C GLU A 84 17.11 14.90 8.79
N ASN A 85 18.13 14.04 8.83
CA ASN A 85 19.04 13.87 7.70
C ASN A 85 18.32 13.29 6.46
N ALA A 86 17.31 12.43 6.63
CA ALA A 86 16.48 11.96 5.52
C ALA A 86 15.72 13.11 4.85
N ARG A 87 15.08 14.01 5.62
CA ARG A 87 14.39 15.19 5.07
C ARG A 87 15.34 16.12 4.32
N THR A 88 16.51 16.42 4.90
CA THR A 88 17.53 17.21 4.22
C THR A 88 17.99 16.52 2.93
N LEU A 89 18.16 15.20 2.94
CA LEU A 89 18.54 14.46 1.74
C LEU A 89 17.44 14.51 0.66
N GLN A 90 16.15 14.44 1.04
CA GLN A 90 15.02 14.61 0.14
C GLN A 90 14.96 16.02 -0.48
N GLU A 91 15.40 17.06 0.23
CA GLU A 91 15.55 18.40 -0.34
C GLU A 91 16.67 18.49 -1.37
N ARG A 92 17.76 17.75 -1.15
CA ARG A 92 18.91 17.73 -2.07
C ARG A 92 18.69 16.83 -3.27
N LEU A 93 17.97 15.72 -3.09
CA LEU A 93 17.73 14.67 -4.08
C LEU A 93 16.22 14.47 -4.29
N PRO A 94 15.56 15.26 -5.16
CA PRO A 94 14.10 15.32 -5.23
C PRO A 94 13.41 13.99 -5.60
N TRP A 95 14.09 13.05 -6.25
CA TRP A 95 13.50 11.72 -6.53
C TRP A 95 13.29 10.86 -5.27
N LEU A 96 13.91 11.24 -4.15
CA LEU A 96 13.65 10.62 -2.84
C LEU A 96 12.39 11.16 -2.17
N ARG A 97 11.70 12.15 -2.76
CA ARG A 97 10.39 12.58 -2.27
C ARG A 97 9.30 11.69 -2.88
N PRO A 98 8.34 11.18 -2.09
CA PRO A 98 7.18 10.52 -2.65
C PRO A 98 6.35 11.53 -3.45
N GLN A 99 5.55 11.04 -4.38
CA GLN A 99 4.60 11.86 -5.15
C GLN A 99 3.29 11.09 -5.36
N PRO A 100 2.19 11.79 -5.66
CA PRO A 100 0.97 11.13 -6.15
C PRO A 100 1.27 10.35 -7.42
N LEU A 101 0.69 9.16 -7.55
CA LEU A 101 0.90 8.22 -8.65
C LEU A 101 -0.33 8.12 -9.55
N GLY A 102 -1.47 8.68 -9.14
CA GLY A 102 -2.72 8.65 -9.88
C GLY A 102 -3.28 7.23 -10.05
N SER A 103 -4.01 7.01 -11.13
CA SER A 103 -4.72 5.76 -11.43
C SER A 103 -3.87 4.68 -12.12
N ARG A 104 -2.52 4.83 -12.14
CA ARG A 104 -1.60 3.81 -12.69
C ARG A 104 -1.71 2.49 -11.93
N LEU A 105 -1.40 1.36 -12.59
CA LEU A 105 -1.17 0.08 -11.93
C LEU A 105 -0.21 0.27 -10.77
N SER A 106 -0.61 -0.05 -9.54
CA SER A 106 0.21 0.24 -8.37
C SER A 106 0.22 -0.87 -7.34
N PHE A 107 1.36 -1.03 -6.66
CA PHE A 107 1.52 -1.99 -5.58
C PHE A 107 1.93 -1.28 -4.30
N GLY A 108 1.18 -1.59 -3.25
CA GLY A 108 1.46 -1.23 -1.88
C GLY A 108 2.43 -2.22 -1.25
N PHE A 109 3.60 -1.74 -0.85
CA PHE A 109 4.69 -2.55 -0.31
C PHE A 109 4.86 -2.29 1.19
N GLY A 110 3.83 -2.65 1.98
CA GLY A 110 3.86 -2.45 3.42
C GLY A 110 5.01 -3.21 4.09
N ASP A 111 5.67 -2.53 5.03
CA ASP A 111 6.85 -3.02 5.73
C ASP A 111 6.76 -2.71 7.22
N ARG A 112 6.36 -3.71 8.00
CA ARG A 112 6.22 -3.65 9.46
C ARG A 112 7.56 -3.67 10.21
N ILE A 113 8.66 -4.01 9.53
CA ILE A 113 9.97 -4.23 10.13
C ILE A 113 10.92 -3.05 9.86
N GLY A 114 10.74 -2.38 8.72
CA GLY A 114 11.56 -1.27 8.25
C GLY A 114 12.82 -1.69 7.48
N LEU A 115 12.88 -2.94 7.01
CA LEU A 115 14.02 -3.55 6.32
C LEU A 115 13.65 -4.22 4.99
N ALA A 116 12.39 -4.16 4.55
CA ALA A 116 11.88 -4.93 3.41
C ALA A 116 12.04 -4.23 2.06
N THR A 117 12.07 -2.89 2.05
CA THR A 117 12.09 -2.10 0.81
C THR A 117 13.18 -2.51 -0.19
N PRO A 118 14.43 -2.87 0.20
CA PRO A 118 15.42 -3.37 -0.76
C PRO A 118 14.97 -4.62 -1.52
N GLY A 119 14.30 -5.56 -0.84
CA GLY A 119 13.72 -6.75 -1.46
C GLY A 119 12.52 -6.45 -2.34
N HIS A 120 11.70 -5.46 -1.97
CA HIS A 120 10.60 -4.97 -2.82
C HIS A 120 11.12 -4.34 -4.12
N ILE A 121 12.19 -3.56 -4.05
CA ILE A 121 12.86 -2.98 -5.22
C ILE A 121 13.42 -4.07 -6.14
N ASP A 122 14.02 -5.12 -5.58
CA ASP A 122 14.48 -6.27 -6.35
C ASP A 122 13.35 -7.03 -7.04
N ALA A 123 12.22 -7.20 -6.34
CA ALA A 123 11.03 -7.81 -6.92
C ALA A 123 10.57 -7.02 -8.16
N LEU A 124 10.48 -5.69 -8.05
CA LEU A 124 10.11 -4.82 -9.16
C LEU A 124 11.12 -4.88 -10.31
N ARG A 125 12.42 -4.76 -10.02
CA ARG A 125 13.47 -4.84 -11.05
C ARG A 125 13.48 -6.16 -11.80
N SER A 126 13.18 -7.26 -11.10
CA SER A 126 13.18 -8.60 -11.69
C SER A 126 11.90 -8.93 -12.44
N ALA A 127 10.73 -8.55 -11.90
CA ALA A 127 9.43 -8.91 -12.45
C ALA A 127 8.88 -7.87 -13.44
N ASP A 128 9.20 -6.60 -13.26
CA ASP A 128 8.70 -5.47 -14.05
C ASP A 128 9.85 -4.56 -14.54
N PRO A 129 10.73 -5.06 -15.43
CA PRO A 129 11.82 -4.26 -15.98
C PRO A 129 11.33 -3.08 -16.84
N ALA A 130 10.07 -3.09 -17.27
CA ALA A 130 9.47 -2.02 -18.06
C ALA A 130 8.92 -0.85 -17.20
N GLY A 131 8.84 -1.01 -15.88
CA GLY A 131 8.38 0.03 -14.96
C GLY A 131 6.89 0.36 -15.10
N ARG A 132 6.06 -0.65 -15.36
CA ARG A 132 4.59 -0.51 -15.47
C ARG A 132 3.95 -0.25 -14.10
N VAL A 133 4.44 -0.93 -13.06
CA VAL A 133 3.96 -0.84 -11.68
C VAL A 133 4.51 0.42 -11.01
N ALA A 134 3.62 1.25 -10.49
CA ALA A 134 3.95 2.38 -9.65
C ALA A 134 4.04 1.90 -8.17
N PRO A 135 5.21 1.94 -7.53
CA PRO A 135 5.37 1.39 -6.19
C PRO A 135 5.05 2.39 -5.08
N ILE A 136 4.40 1.90 -4.04
CA ILE A 136 4.15 2.65 -2.80
C ILE A 136 4.96 1.98 -1.70
N PHE A 137 6.15 2.50 -1.44
CA PHE A 137 7.13 1.88 -0.53
C PHE A 137 6.92 2.26 0.94
N ALA A 138 6.32 3.42 1.21
CA ALA A 138 5.95 3.82 2.56
C ALA A 138 4.45 3.58 2.75
N GLN A 139 4.08 2.38 3.17
CA GLN A 139 2.68 2.02 3.46
C GLN A 139 2.59 1.36 4.82
N GLN A 140 1.78 1.92 5.71
CA GLN A 140 1.43 1.28 6.96
C GLN A 140 0.13 1.87 7.48
N SER A 141 -0.79 1.02 7.94
CA SER A 141 -2.06 1.49 8.46
C SER A 141 -1.93 2.18 9.83
N VAL A 142 -2.90 3.04 10.17
CA VAL A 142 -3.01 3.64 11.53
C VAL A 142 -2.96 2.55 12.61
N ARG A 143 -3.68 1.45 12.40
CA ARG A 143 -3.73 0.29 13.30
C ARG A 143 -2.36 -0.39 13.45
N GLU A 144 -1.61 -0.56 12.35
CA GLU A 144 -0.27 -1.16 12.40
C GLU A 144 0.74 -0.25 13.11
N ASN A 145 0.70 1.06 12.83
CA ASN A 145 1.51 2.07 13.53
C ASN A 145 1.29 2.02 15.05
N GLN A 146 0.04 2.02 15.49
CA GLN A 146 -0.32 1.91 16.91
C GLN A 146 0.20 0.61 17.55
N ARG A 147 0.04 -0.53 16.87
CA ARG A 147 0.46 -1.85 17.40
C ARG A 147 1.96 -2.03 17.50
N LEU A 148 2.70 -1.40 16.59
CA LEU A 148 4.16 -1.50 16.54
C LEU A 148 4.84 -0.38 17.31
N ASN A 149 4.07 0.56 17.88
CA ASN A 149 4.57 1.80 18.42
C ASN A 149 5.54 2.49 17.44
N ARG A 150 5.11 2.54 16.17
CA ARG A 150 5.89 3.09 15.06
C ARG A 150 5.14 4.28 14.48
N THR A 151 5.87 5.32 14.15
CA THR A 151 5.33 6.57 13.63
C THR A 151 5.35 6.61 12.10
N PRO A 152 4.47 7.39 11.45
CA PRO A 152 4.54 7.61 10.00
C PRO A 152 5.91 8.13 9.53
N GLN A 153 6.58 8.96 10.34
CA GLN A 153 7.92 9.45 10.03
C GLN A 153 8.95 8.31 9.98
N GLU A 154 8.88 7.32 10.87
CA GLU A 154 9.79 6.15 10.84
C GLU A 154 9.53 5.24 9.64
N VAL A 155 8.28 5.14 9.18
CA VAL A 155 7.93 4.41 7.95
C VAL A 155 8.52 5.12 6.73
N MET A 156 8.30 6.44 6.61
CA MET A 156 8.87 7.27 5.56
C MET A 156 10.41 7.20 5.54
N THR A 157 11.04 7.35 6.71
CA THR A 157 12.50 7.37 6.86
C THR A 157 13.12 6.04 6.40
N ALA A 158 12.53 4.90 6.78
CA ALA A 158 13.00 3.59 6.34
C ALA A 158 12.93 3.42 4.81
N ALA A 159 11.84 3.89 4.18
CA ALA A 159 11.71 3.88 2.74
C ALA A 159 12.77 4.77 2.07
N VAL A 160 12.92 6.03 2.49
CA VAL A 160 13.88 6.99 1.91
C VAL A 160 15.30 6.46 1.96
N TRP A 161 15.75 5.92 3.09
CA TRP A 161 17.11 5.37 3.20
C TRP A 161 17.31 4.16 2.29
N SER A 162 16.29 3.31 2.15
CA SER A 162 16.33 2.17 1.23
C SER A 162 16.38 2.63 -0.23
N LEU A 163 15.59 3.64 -0.61
CA LEU A 163 15.59 4.20 -1.97
C LEU A 163 16.93 4.84 -2.33
N PHE A 164 17.56 5.52 -1.38
CA PHE A 164 18.90 6.06 -1.57
C PHE A 164 19.95 4.94 -1.71
N ALA A 165 19.93 3.95 -0.81
CA ALA A 165 20.84 2.81 -0.85
C ALA A 165 20.74 2.03 -2.16
N GLU A 166 19.52 1.87 -2.67
CA GLU A 166 19.22 1.10 -3.86
C GLU A 166 19.25 1.91 -5.15
N ASP A 167 19.47 3.23 -5.10
CA ASP A 167 19.41 4.14 -6.26
C ASP A 167 18.09 4.04 -7.04
N TRP A 168 16.98 3.97 -6.30
CA TRP A 168 15.67 4.09 -6.91
C TRP A 168 15.40 5.56 -7.28
N ARG A 169 15.26 5.83 -8.59
CA ARG A 169 15.04 7.19 -9.12
C ARG A 169 13.70 7.38 -9.83
N LEU A 170 12.90 6.32 -9.91
CA LEU A 170 11.57 6.37 -10.54
C LEU A 170 10.53 6.92 -9.56
N PRO A 171 9.38 7.41 -10.07
CA PRO A 171 8.24 7.77 -9.22
C PRO A 171 7.88 6.69 -8.20
N TRP A 172 7.58 7.11 -6.97
CA TRP A 172 7.10 6.25 -5.90
C TRP A 172 6.15 7.02 -4.98
N GLY A 173 5.32 6.31 -4.22
CA GLY A 173 4.29 6.89 -3.36
C GLY A 173 4.42 6.51 -1.88
N ALA A 174 3.69 7.23 -1.04
CA ALA A 174 3.56 6.97 0.39
C ALA A 174 2.08 7.01 0.80
N ASP A 175 1.57 5.89 1.30
CA ASP A 175 0.14 5.66 1.61
C ASP A 175 -0.14 5.61 3.12
N ALA A 176 -0.95 6.57 3.57
CA ALA A 176 -1.54 6.61 4.89
C ALA A 176 -2.76 5.69 4.90
N ASP A 177 -2.50 4.41 5.18
CA ASP A 177 -3.50 3.36 5.00
C ASP A 177 -4.53 3.32 6.16
N HIS A 178 -5.78 3.00 5.84
CA HIS A 178 -6.92 2.93 6.77
C HIS A 178 -7.02 4.15 7.73
N VAL A 179 -7.00 5.36 7.20
CA VAL A 179 -7.32 6.59 7.95
C VAL A 179 -8.81 6.60 8.26
N LYS A 180 -9.15 6.47 9.54
CA LYS A 180 -10.55 6.47 10.00
C LYS A 180 -11.07 7.82 10.47
N GLU A 181 -10.19 8.75 10.86
CA GLU A 181 -10.58 9.99 11.54
C GLU A 181 -9.68 11.15 11.11
N PRO A 182 -10.18 12.41 11.07
CA PRO A 182 -9.38 13.59 10.71
C PRO A 182 -8.13 13.78 11.60
N GLU A 183 -8.21 13.41 12.88
CA GLU A 183 -7.12 13.55 13.85
C GLU A 183 -5.92 12.67 13.50
N HIS A 184 -6.14 11.60 12.73
CA HIS A 184 -5.05 10.74 12.27
C HIS A 184 -4.16 11.42 11.21
N LEU A 185 -4.61 12.50 10.56
CA LEU A 185 -3.94 13.06 9.38
C LEU A 185 -2.61 13.76 9.68
N ALA A 186 -2.54 14.52 10.77
CA ALA A 186 -1.43 15.46 11.01
C ALA A 186 -0.04 14.79 10.97
N PRO A 187 0.19 13.62 11.59
CA PRO A 187 1.48 12.93 11.51
C PRO A 187 1.86 12.47 10.09
N TYR A 188 0.90 12.07 9.26
CA TYR A 188 1.16 11.65 7.87
C TYR A 188 1.44 12.84 6.96
N VAL A 189 0.67 13.92 7.10
CA VAL A 189 0.92 15.19 6.38
C VAL A 189 2.32 15.71 6.72
N ALA A 190 2.68 15.75 8.01
CA ALA A 190 3.99 16.20 8.45
C ALA A 190 5.16 15.32 7.93
N ALA A 191 4.93 14.01 7.78
CA ALA A 191 5.91 13.09 7.22
C ALA A 191 6.01 13.15 5.68
N GLY A 192 5.10 13.86 5.00
CA GLY A 192 5.10 14.03 3.54
C GLY A 192 4.42 12.90 2.77
N TYR A 193 3.39 12.27 3.35
CA TYR A 193 2.59 11.26 2.63
C TYR A 193 1.83 11.87 1.45
N THR A 194 1.61 11.07 0.40
CA THR A 194 1.05 11.55 -0.88
C THR A 194 -0.19 10.79 -1.31
N PHE A 195 -0.54 9.72 -0.61
CA PHE A 195 -1.72 8.91 -0.82
C PHE A 195 -2.39 8.69 0.53
N TYR A 196 -3.71 8.89 0.59
CA TYR A 196 -4.54 8.72 1.78
C TYR A 196 -5.69 7.78 1.49
N THR A 197 -5.69 6.62 2.13
CA THR A 197 -6.80 5.68 2.10
C THR A 197 -7.72 5.93 3.28
N ILE A 198 -8.90 6.44 2.98
CA ILE A 198 -9.96 6.68 3.95
C ILE A 198 -10.75 5.39 4.14
N ASP A 199 -10.87 4.98 5.39
CA ASP A 199 -11.67 3.84 5.82
C ASP A 199 -12.88 4.36 6.62
N PRO A 200 -14.05 4.54 5.99
CA PRO A 200 -15.27 4.93 6.66
C PRO A 200 -16.12 3.72 7.08
N SER A 201 -15.53 2.52 7.25
CA SER A 201 -16.26 1.28 7.59
C SER A 201 -17.16 1.42 8.82
N ASP A 202 -16.74 2.17 9.84
CA ASP A 202 -17.52 2.40 11.07
C ASP A 202 -18.80 3.23 10.82
N HIS A 203 -18.91 3.86 9.64
CA HIS A 203 -20.07 4.63 9.19
C HIS A 203 -20.88 3.90 8.10
N VAL A 204 -20.55 2.65 7.79
CA VAL A 204 -21.35 1.81 6.88
C VAL A 204 -22.42 1.07 7.68
N ASP A 205 -23.68 1.22 7.28
CA ASP A 205 -24.80 0.52 7.92
C ASP A 205 -25.04 -0.84 7.25
N ASN A 206 -24.46 -1.89 7.80
CA ASN A 206 -24.58 -3.25 7.24
C ASN A 206 -26.03 -3.79 7.27
N ALA A 207 -26.87 -3.34 8.20
CA ALA A 207 -28.27 -3.79 8.30
C ALA A 207 -29.11 -3.30 7.12
N ALA A 208 -28.74 -2.16 6.50
CA ALA A 208 -29.41 -1.64 5.32
C ALA A 208 -29.46 -2.63 4.15
N HIS A 209 -28.60 -3.65 4.11
CA HIS A 209 -28.68 -4.68 3.08
C HIS A 209 -30.00 -5.47 3.11
N THR A 210 -30.56 -5.71 4.29
CA THR A 210 -31.76 -6.55 4.48
C THR A 210 -32.98 -5.79 5.00
N ASP A 211 -32.81 -4.53 5.41
CA ASP A 211 -33.92 -3.71 5.90
C ASP A 211 -35.00 -3.50 4.84
N ASP A 212 -36.23 -3.35 5.31
CA ASP A 212 -37.40 -3.03 4.49
C ASP A 212 -37.40 -1.55 4.04
N PRO A 213 -38.16 -1.20 3.00
CA PRO A 213 -38.18 0.16 2.45
C PRO A 213 -38.60 1.26 3.44
N ALA A 214 -39.43 0.99 4.45
CA ALA A 214 -39.85 2.01 5.42
C ALA A 214 -38.71 2.35 6.39
N VAL A 215 -37.97 1.32 6.82
CA VAL A 215 -36.75 1.49 7.63
C VAL A 215 -35.67 2.22 6.83
N LEU A 216 -35.47 1.86 5.56
CA LEU A 216 -34.50 2.55 4.70
C LEU A 216 -34.83 4.05 4.54
N ARG A 217 -36.11 4.41 4.34
CA ARG A 217 -36.54 5.83 4.28
C ARG A 217 -36.21 6.56 5.58
N SER A 218 -36.54 5.97 6.74
CA SER A 218 -36.23 6.54 8.05
C SER A 218 -34.72 6.77 8.24
N LYS A 219 -33.89 5.82 7.80
CA LYS A 219 -32.42 5.96 7.82
C LYS A 219 -31.94 7.10 6.92
N CYS A 220 -32.52 7.23 5.73
CA CYS A 220 -32.18 8.28 4.77
C CYS A 220 -32.60 9.68 5.27
N GLU A 221 -33.76 9.82 5.90
CA GLU A 221 -34.21 11.08 6.51
C GLU A 221 -33.22 11.60 7.57
N ALA A 222 -32.56 10.69 8.29
CA ALA A 222 -31.58 11.00 9.33
C ALA A 222 -30.14 11.23 8.81
N LEU A 223 -29.90 11.22 7.48
CA LEU A 223 -28.58 11.46 6.91
C LEU A 223 -28.13 12.93 7.12
N PRO A 224 -26.82 13.17 7.24
CA PRO A 224 -26.27 14.53 7.34
C PRO A 224 -26.29 15.23 5.97
N TRP A 225 -27.47 15.66 5.54
CA TRP A 225 -27.71 16.26 4.22
C TRP A 225 -26.95 17.58 3.99
N ASP A 226 -26.63 18.29 5.06
CA ASP A 226 -25.78 19.49 5.05
C ASP A 226 -24.35 19.16 4.62
N ILE A 227 -23.76 18.10 5.17
CA ILE A 227 -22.41 17.64 4.81
C ILE A 227 -22.41 17.00 3.42
N LEU A 228 -23.49 16.31 3.05
CA LEU A 228 -23.64 15.72 1.72
C LEU A 228 -23.91 16.77 0.63
N GLU A 229 -24.23 18.01 1.00
CA GLU A 229 -24.50 19.13 0.09
C GLU A 229 -25.52 18.77 -1.00
N THR A 230 -26.57 18.03 -0.64
CA THR A 230 -27.64 17.57 -1.55
C THR A 230 -28.90 17.28 -0.75
N THR A 231 -30.00 16.95 -1.45
CA THR A 231 -31.24 16.46 -0.83
C THR A 231 -31.61 15.09 -1.37
N TYR A 232 -32.44 14.36 -0.63
CA TYR A 232 -33.04 13.11 -1.12
C TYR A 232 -33.76 13.31 -2.45
N LEU A 233 -34.58 14.37 -2.56
CA LEU A 233 -35.35 14.65 -3.79
C LEU A 233 -34.44 14.85 -5.00
N SER A 234 -33.35 15.62 -4.85
CA SER A 234 -32.38 15.83 -5.93
C SER A 234 -31.69 14.53 -6.36
N LEU A 235 -31.37 13.64 -5.43
CA LEU A 235 -30.82 12.33 -5.76
C LEU A 235 -31.86 11.43 -6.41
N CYS A 236 -33.11 11.46 -5.97
CA CYS A 236 -34.19 10.73 -6.64
C CYS A 236 -34.35 11.17 -8.11
N GLU A 237 -34.31 12.48 -8.39
CA GLU A 237 -34.36 12.99 -9.77
C GLU A 237 -33.16 12.52 -10.62
N GLU A 238 -32.00 12.34 -9.99
CA GLU A 238 -30.77 11.91 -10.66
C GLU A 238 -30.67 10.40 -10.90
N TYR A 239 -31.20 9.58 -9.98
CA TYR A 239 -31.05 8.12 -10.02
C TYR A 239 -32.35 7.37 -10.30
N CYS A 240 -33.46 7.73 -9.66
CA CYS A 240 -34.68 6.90 -9.69
C CYS A 240 -35.30 6.81 -11.09
N GLY A 241 -35.68 5.60 -11.49
CA GLY A 241 -36.21 5.29 -12.82
C GLY A 241 -35.16 5.35 -13.94
N ARG A 242 -33.90 5.68 -13.63
CA ARG A 242 -32.83 5.72 -14.62
C ARG A 242 -32.17 4.36 -14.78
N THR A 243 -31.70 4.12 -16.00
CA THR A 243 -30.82 2.99 -16.30
C THR A 243 -29.48 3.55 -16.75
N ILE A 244 -28.46 3.34 -15.92
CA ILE A 244 -27.09 3.71 -16.25
C ILE A 244 -26.47 2.56 -17.02
N VAL A 245 -25.88 2.87 -18.17
CA VAL A 245 -25.18 1.89 -19.01
C VAL A 245 -23.68 2.06 -18.81
N ALA A 246 -23.06 1.10 -18.11
CA ALA A 246 -21.63 1.00 -17.92
C ALA A 246 -21.11 -0.17 -18.76
N GLU A 247 -20.56 0.12 -19.94
CA GLU A 247 -20.25 -0.89 -20.97
C GLU A 247 -21.43 -1.84 -21.26
N LYS A 248 -21.32 -3.11 -20.86
CA LYS A 248 -22.37 -4.14 -21.02
C LYS A 248 -23.23 -4.31 -19.76
N THR A 249 -22.90 -3.62 -18.67
CA THR A 249 -23.63 -3.68 -17.40
C THR A 249 -24.69 -2.59 -17.38
N MET A 250 -25.96 -3.00 -17.22
CA MET A 250 -27.09 -2.09 -17.03
C MET A 250 -27.42 -2.00 -15.54
N LEU A 251 -27.32 -0.80 -14.99
CA LEU A 251 -27.65 -0.50 -13.60
C LEU A 251 -28.97 0.27 -13.56
N HIS A 252 -30.06 -0.46 -13.35
CA HIS A 252 -31.36 0.17 -13.10
C HIS A 252 -31.45 0.62 -11.64
N PHE A 253 -31.72 1.90 -11.41
CA PHE A 253 -31.95 2.46 -10.09
C PHE A 253 -33.44 2.75 -9.92
N ASP A 254 -34.13 1.92 -9.16
CA ASP A 254 -35.43 2.27 -8.58
C ASP A 254 -35.24 3.00 -7.24
N GLU A 255 -36.35 3.44 -6.65
CA GLU A 255 -36.31 4.16 -5.37
C GLU A 255 -35.69 3.30 -4.25
N GLU A 256 -36.01 2.00 -4.21
CA GLU A 256 -35.48 1.10 -3.19
C GLU A 256 -33.96 0.93 -3.30
N THR A 257 -33.44 0.79 -4.52
CA THR A 257 -32.01 0.68 -4.79
C THR A 257 -31.27 1.93 -4.33
N LEU A 258 -31.80 3.12 -4.63
CA LEU A 258 -31.23 4.38 -4.16
C LEU A 258 -31.28 4.49 -2.63
N LEU A 259 -32.44 4.21 -2.02
CA LEU A 259 -32.61 4.23 -0.57
C LEU A 259 -31.65 3.28 0.13
N ARG A 260 -31.44 2.08 -0.44
CA ARG A 260 -30.52 1.08 0.12
C ARG A 260 -29.07 1.56 0.06
N ALA A 261 -28.64 2.11 -1.08
CA ALA A 261 -27.30 2.68 -1.22
C ALA A 261 -27.07 3.87 -0.27
N LEU A 262 -28.07 4.76 -0.14
CA LEU A 262 -28.03 5.91 0.77
C LEU A 262 -28.01 5.50 2.24
N ALA A 263 -28.88 4.58 2.65
CA ALA A 263 -28.92 4.10 4.03
C ALA A 263 -27.60 3.42 4.41
N LYS A 264 -27.03 2.61 3.50
CA LYS A 264 -25.78 1.88 3.73
C LYS A 264 -24.55 2.79 3.74
N TYR A 265 -24.43 3.72 2.78
CA TYR A 265 -23.19 4.47 2.53
C TYR A 265 -23.29 5.99 2.73
N GLY A 266 -24.47 6.57 2.93
CA GLY A 266 -24.63 8.03 3.04
C GLY A 266 -23.81 8.65 4.18
N ARG A 267 -23.75 7.98 5.34
CA ARG A 267 -22.90 8.43 6.46
C ARG A 267 -21.40 8.24 6.15
N ALA A 268 -21.04 7.13 5.49
CA ALA A 268 -19.67 6.86 5.07
C ALA A 268 -19.15 7.89 4.05
N LEU A 269 -20.00 8.31 3.10
CA LEU A 269 -19.71 9.39 2.16
C LEU A 269 -19.50 10.71 2.91
N ALA A 270 -20.44 11.10 3.79
CA ALA A 270 -20.31 12.33 4.57
C ALA A 270 -19.03 12.36 5.43
N HIS A 271 -18.63 11.21 5.98
CA HIS A 271 -17.38 11.09 6.73
C HIS A 271 -16.14 11.23 5.83
N THR A 272 -16.16 10.58 4.68
CA THR A 272 -15.10 10.70 3.67
C THR A 272 -14.93 12.16 3.20
N LEU A 273 -16.03 12.89 2.98
CA LEU A 273 -16.01 14.31 2.63
C LEU A 273 -15.36 15.17 3.73
N ARG A 274 -15.66 14.88 5.01
CA ARG A 274 -15.04 15.56 6.16
C ARG A 274 -13.52 15.37 6.20
N ILE A 275 -13.05 14.13 6.06
CA ILE A 275 -11.61 13.83 6.04
C ILE A 275 -10.95 14.45 4.81
N ALA A 276 -11.57 14.38 3.63
CA ALA A 276 -11.05 15.01 2.42
C ALA A 276 -10.95 16.55 2.55
N ALA A 277 -11.92 17.20 3.20
CA ALA A 277 -11.85 18.63 3.50
C ALA A 277 -10.69 18.97 4.46
N ALA A 278 -10.52 18.18 5.53
CA ALA A 278 -9.39 18.33 6.45
C ALA A 278 -8.03 18.16 5.74
N LEU A 279 -7.91 17.18 4.83
CA LEU A 279 -6.73 16.99 3.99
C LEU A 279 -6.43 18.19 3.10
N ARG A 280 -7.43 18.73 2.40
CA ARG A 280 -7.25 19.92 1.55
C ARG A 280 -6.74 21.12 2.34
N ILE A 281 -7.25 21.32 3.55
CA ILE A 281 -6.77 22.37 4.46
C ILE A 281 -5.31 22.10 4.88
N ALA A 282 -5.02 20.89 5.34
CA ALA A 282 -3.70 20.52 5.85
C ALA A 282 -2.60 20.57 4.77
N LEU A 283 -2.93 20.24 3.51
CA LEU A 283 -1.99 20.18 2.39
C LEU A 283 -1.86 21.50 1.62
N GLY A 284 -2.71 22.50 1.90
CA GLY A 284 -2.58 23.85 1.34
C GLY A 284 -2.56 23.92 -0.19
N GLY A 285 -3.28 23.04 -0.87
CA GLY A 285 -3.31 22.94 -2.33
C GLY A 285 -2.27 21.98 -2.95
N THR A 286 -1.43 21.33 -2.14
CA THR A 286 -0.56 20.23 -2.60
C THR A 286 -1.43 19.06 -3.07
N SER A 287 -1.13 18.52 -4.26
CA SER A 287 -1.83 17.37 -4.82
C SER A 287 -1.60 16.11 -3.99
N PHE A 288 -2.64 15.28 -3.86
CA PHE A 288 -2.59 13.99 -3.20
C PHE A 288 -3.52 13.00 -3.92
N ASP A 289 -3.19 11.73 -3.80
CA ASP A 289 -4.05 10.62 -4.17
C ASP A 289 -5.02 10.32 -3.02
N LEU A 290 -6.29 10.06 -3.33
CA LEU A 290 -7.29 9.63 -2.35
C LEU A 290 -7.93 8.32 -2.76
N GLU A 291 -8.08 7.42 -1.79
CA GLU A 291 -8.85 6.19 -1.91
C GLU A 291 -9.95 6.15 -0.85
N MET A 292 -11.12 5.62 -1.23
CA MET A 292 -12.14 5.21 -0.27
C MET A 292 -12.17 3.68 -0.22
N SER A 293 -12.03 3.13 0.99
CA SER A 293 -12.04 1.68 1.23
C SER A 293 -13.31 1.25 1.94
N VAL A 294 -14.09 0.38 1.31
CA VAL A 294 -15.29 -0.26 1.89
C VAL A 294 -15.18 -1.79 1.83
N ASP A 295 -13.97 -2.31 1.89
CA ASP A 295 -13.66 -3.74 1.86
C ASP A 295 -14.00 -4.47 3.17
N GLU A 296 -13.89 -3.76 4.31
CA GLU A 296 -14.17 -4.26 5.66
C GLU A 296 -15.68 -4.18 6.05
N THR A 297 -16.61 -4.30 5.09
CA THR A 297 -18.08 -4.37 5.37
C THR A 297 -18.56 -5.82 5.56
N ASP A 298 -19.79 -6.07 6.00
CA ASP A 298 -20.29 -7.45 6.16
C ASP A 298 -20.73 -8.06 4.83
N THR A 299 -21.40 -7.27 4.00
CA THR A 299 -21.99 -7.69 2.73
C THR A 299 -21.18 -7.16 1.54
N PRO A 300 -20.98 -7.98 0.48
CA PRO A 300 -20.30 -7.53 -0.73
C PRO A 300 -20.88 -6.22 -1.27
N THR A 301 -20.01 -5.37 -1.82
CA THR A 301 -20.43 -4.13 -2.47
C THR A 301 -21.07 -4.48 -3.80
N SER A 302 -22.31 -4.06 -4.05
CA SER A 302 -22.93 -4.27 -5.35
C SER A 302 -22.38 -3.30 -6.41
N ALA A 303 -22.58 -3.61 -7.70
CA ALA A 303 -22.21 -2.68 -8.78
C ALA A 303 -22.98 -1.36 -8.70
N HIS A 304 -24.22 -1.36 -8.23
CA HIS A 304 -25.02 -0.16 -7.98
C HIS A 304 -24.43 0.68 -6.85
N GLU A 305 -24.07 0.04 -5.73
CA GLU A 305 -23.42 0.70 -4.60
C GLU A 305 -22.06 1.30 -5.02
N HIS A 306 -21.27 0.54 -5.79
CA HIS A 306 -19.99 1.02 -6.35
C HIS A 306 -20.20 2.25 -7.23
N PHE A 307 -21.16 2.21 -8.16
CA PHE A 307 -21.46 3.35 -9.04
C PHE A 307 -21.89 4.57 -8.23
N PHE A 308 -22.80 4.38 -7.28
CA PHE A 308 -23.31 5.44 -6.41
C PHE A 308 -22.17 6.11 -5.63
N ILE A 309 -21.31 5.34 -4.96
CA ILE A 309 -20.17 5.87 -4.21
C ILE A 309 -19.24 6.67 -5.13
N ALA A 310 -18.85 6.10 -6.27
CA ALA A 310 -17.94 6.75 -7.21
C ALA A 310 -18.54 8.05 -7.77
N ASN A 311 -19.79 8.03 -8.24
CA ASN A 311 -20.46 9.22 -8.77
C ASN A 311 -20.56 10.33 -7.72
N GLU A 312 -20.98 9.99 -6.49
CA GLU A 312 -21.15 10.96 -5.42
C GLU A 312 -19.81 11.59 -4.97
N LEU A 313 -18.72 10.84 -4.97
CA LEU A 313 -17.39 11.40 -4.67
C LEU A 313 -16.88 12.29 -5.80
N LEU A 314 -16.96 11.80 -7.04
CA LEU A 314 -16.41 12.51 -8.22
C LEU A 314 -17.16 13.81 -8.51
N ARG A 315 -18.49 13.83 -8.42
CA ARG A 315 -19.28 15.05 -8.62
C ARG A 315 -18.99 16.15 -7.58
N ARG A 316 -18.45 15.77 -6.41
CA ARG A 316 -18.01 16.68 -5.34
C ARG A 316 -16.51 17.02 -5.43
N GLY A 317 -15.89 16.73 -6.57
CA GLY A 317 -14.50 17.08 -6.87
C GLY A 317 -13.48 16.38 -5.98
N ILE A 318 -13.83 15.24 -5.37
CA ILE A 318 -12.86 14.42 -4.62
C ILE A 318 -11.82 13.87 -5.62
N PRO A 319 -10.51 14.01 -5.35
CA PRO A 319 -9.45 13.47 -6.20
C PRO A 319 -9.32 11.95 -6.01
N LEU A 320 -10.41 11.23 -6.28
CA LEU A 320 -10.49 9.79 -6.14
C LEU A 320 -9.60 9.12 -7.18
N VAL A 321 -8.55 8.42 -6.73
CA VAL A 321 -7.68 7.65 -7.62
C VAL A 321 -7.92 6.16 -7.53
N SER A 322 -8.50 5.68 -6.45
CA SER A 322 -8.93 4.29 -6.31
C SER A 322 -10.10 4.10 -5.36
N LEU A 323 -10.81 2.99 -5.53
CA LEU A 323 -11.89 2.56 -4.64
C LEU A 323 -11.69 1.08 -4.34
N ALA A 324 -11.73 0.72 -3.05
CA ALA A 324 -11.63 -0.68 -2.62
C ALA A 324 -13.01 -1.21 -2.22
N PRO A 325 -13.74 -1.88 -3.13
CA PRO A 325 -15.02 -2.50 -2.78
C PRO A 325 -14.79 -3.77 -1.96
N ARG A 326 -15.81 -4.21 -1.23
CA ARG A 326 -15.85 -5.58 -0.72
C ARG A 326 -16.28 -6.53 -1.83
N PHE A 327 -15.33 -7.27 -2.38
CA PHE A 327 -15.62 -8.33 -3.35
C PHE A 327 -16.33 -9.53 -2.71
N VAL A 328 -16.96 -10.35 -3.54
CA VAL A 328 -17.50 -11.66 -3.14
C VAL A 328 -16.38 -12.60 -2.68
N GLY A 329 -16.76 -13.64 -1.91
CA GLY A 329 -15.82 -14.57 -1.28
C GLY A 329 -15.12 -13.97 -0.06
N LYS A 330 -14.02 -14.59 0.38
CA LYS A 330 -13.24 -14.13 1.55
C LYS A 330 -11.81 -13.76 1.17
N PHE A 331 -11.40 -12.58 1.64
CA PHE A 331 -10.04 -12.06 1.53
C PHE A 331 -9.38 -12.06 2.90
N GLN A 332 -8.95 -13.24 3.37
CA GLN A 332 -8.29 -13.35 4.67
C GLN A 332 -6.79 -13.08 4.57
N LYS A 333 -6.20 -12.59 5.66
CA LYS A 333 -4.78 -12.22 5.72
C LYS A 333 -3.89 -13.46 5.62
N GLY A 334 -2.80 -13.37 4.85
CA GLY A 334 -1.76 -14.42 4.77
C GLY A 334 -2.15 -15.69 4.00
N VAL A 335 -3.28 -15.73 3.30
CA VAL A 335 -3.74 -16.92 2.54
C VAL A 335 -4.35 -16.50 1.20
N ASP A 336 -4.55 -17.47 0.31
CA ASP A 336 -5.22 -17.25 -0.98
C ASP A 336 -6.71 -16.93 -0.82
N TYR A 337 -7.32 -16.45 -1.90
CA TYR A 337 -8.76 -16.20 -2.00
C TYR A 337 -9.56 -17.48 -1.68
N MET A 338 -10.64 -17.32 -0.93
CA MET A 338 -11.55 -18.42 -0.57
C MET A 338 -12.94 -18.10 -1.12
N GLY A 339 -13.34 -18.81 -2.17
CA GLY A 339 -14.66 -18.66 -2.79
C GLY A 339 -14.70 -19.26 -4.19
N ASN A 340 -15.79 -18.99 -4.92
CA ASN A 340 -15.93 -19.42 -6.30
C ASN A 340 -15.22 -18.42 -7.23
N LEU A 341 -14.27 -18.90 -8.05
CA LEU A 341 -13.51 -18.05 -8.97
C LEU A 341 -14.35 -17.51 -10.14
N ALA A 342 -15.31 -18.29 -10.64
CA ALA A 342 -16.19 -17.86 -11.70
C ALA A 342 -17.19 -16.79 -11.22
N GLU A 343 -17.67 -16.93 -9.98
CA GLU A 343 -18.50 -15.90 -9.33
C GLU A 343 -17.70 -14.61 -9.11
N PHE A 344 -16.46 -14.72 -8.61
CA PHE A 344 -15.57 -13.59 -8.46
C PHE A 344 -15.31 -12.86 -9.79
N GLU A 345 -15.01 -13.60 -10.86
CA GLU A 345 -14.80 -13.01 -12.17
C GLU A 345 -16.05 -12.30 -12.70
N ALA A 346 -17.23 -12.92 -12.56
CA ALA A 346 -18.48 -12.34 -13.00
C ALA A 346 -18.80 -11.03 -12.28
N GLU A 347 -18.63 -10.98 -10.96
CA GLU A 347 -18.87 -9.75 -10.18
C GLU A 347 -17.76 -8.71 -10.40
N LEU A 348 -16.49 -9.12 -10.51
CA LEU A 348 -15.39 -8.23 -10.86
C LEU A 348 -15.66 -7.50 -12.18
N MET A 349 -16.15 -8.20 -13.21
CA MET A 349 -16.46 -7.59 -14.51
C MET A 349 -17.50 -6.46 -14.39
N ARG A 350 -18.43 -6.55 -13.43
CA ARG A 350 -19.40 -5.47 -13.15
C ARG A 350 -18.73 -4.28 -12.49
N HIS A 351 -17.83 -4.51 -11.53
CA HIS A 351 -17.03 -3.44 -10.92
C HIS A 351 -16.09 -2.77 -11.92
N VAL A 352 -15.46 -3.55 -12.82
CA VAL A 352 -14.62 -3.02 -13.90
C VAL A 352 -15.43 -2.16 -14.85
N ALA A 353 -16.65 -2.58 -15.22
CA ALA A 353 -17.53 -1.79 -16.05
C ALA A 353 -17.87 -0.42 -15.42
N VAL A 354 -18.16 -0.40 -14.12
CA VAL A 354 -18.38 0.84 -13.36
C VAL A 354 -17.12 1.71 -13.33
N MET A 355 -15.96 1.12 -13.02
CA MET A 355 -14.69 1.85 -13.00
C MET A 355 -14.37 2.50 -14.37
N ARG A 356 -14.53 1.75 -15.46
CA ARG A 356 -14.30 2.24 -16.83
C ARG A 356 -15.34 3.25 -17.30
N HIS A 357 -16.54 3.25 -16.72
CA HIS A 357 -17.53 4.28 -17.00
C HIS A 357 -17.03 5.67 -16.58
N PHE A 358 -16.32 5.77 -15.45
CA PHE A 358 -15.75 7.02 -14.97
C PHE A 358 -14.35 7.32 -15.52
N ASP A 359 -13.57 6.28 -15.83
CA ASP A 359 -12.24 6.37 -16.48
C ASP A 359 -11.22 7.28 -15.77
N CYS A 360 -11.34 7.42 -14.44
CA CYS A 360 -10.47 8.33 -13.67
C CYS A 360 -9.90 7.70 -12.39
N TYR A 361 -10.26 6.46 -12.06
CA TYR A 361 -9.77 5.74 -10.88
C TYR A 361 -9.54 4.26 -11.19
N LYS A 362 -8.92 3.54 -10.25
CA LYS A 362 -8.64 2.10 -10.32
C LYS A 362 -9.33 1.31 -9.22
N LEU A 363 -9.54 0.01 -9.43
CA LEU A 363 -9.99 -0.88 -8.36
C LEU A 363 -8.82 -1.18 -7.42
N SER A 364 -9.07 -1.11 -6.12
CA SER A 364 -8.09 -1.46 -5.10
C SER A 364 -8.44 -2.77 -4.41
N VAL A 365 -7.45 -3.64 -4.27
CA VAL A 365 -7.56 -4.95 -3.64
C VAL A 365 -6.82 -4.90 -2.31
N HIS A 366 -7.61 -4.67 -1.26
CA HIS A 366 -7.16 -4.77 0.12
C HIS A 366 -6.98 -6.23 0.53
N THR A 367 -6.12 -6.46 1.53
CA THR A 367 -5.67 -7.82 1.87
C THR A 367 -5.15 -8.55 0.62
N GLY A 368 -4.51 -7.79 -0.26
CA GLY A 368 -4.17 -8.21 -1.60
C GLY A 368 -3.00 -9.17 -1.67
N SER A 369 -2.25 -9.40 -0.58
CA SER A 369 -1.17 -10.39 -0.56
C SER A 369 -1.69 -11.83 -0.62
N ASP A 370 -0.90 -12.69 -1.27
CA ASP A 370 -1.09 -14.13 -1.40
C ASP A 370 -2.35 -14.58 -2.14
N LYS A 371 -3.08 -13.66 -2.79
CA LYS A 371 -4.32 -13.93 -3.54
C LYS A 371 -4.02 -14.46 -4.95
N PHE A 372 -3.11 -15.44 -5.03
CA PHE A 372 -2.54 -15.92 -6.30
C PHE A 372 -3.60 -16.42 -7.28
N SER A 373 -4.66 -17.07 -6.81
CA SER A 373 -5.72 -17.61 -7.66
C SER A 373 -6.51 -16.53 -8.42
N ILE A 374 -6.60 -15.30 -7.91
CA ILE A 374 -7.37 -14.21 -8.53
C ILE A 374 -6.53 -13.20 -9.30
N TYR A 375 -5.19 -13.17 -9.14
CA TYR A 375 -4.35 -12.22 -9.88
C TYR A 375 -4.49 -12.35 -11.41
N PRO A 376 -4.49 -13.55 -12.02
CA PRO A 376 -4.70 -13.67 -13.46
C PRO A 376 -6.08 -13.18 -13.92
N ILE A 377 -7.09 -13.27 -13.05
CA ILE A 377 -8.44 -12.75 -13.31
C ILE A 377 -8.41 -11.22 -13.26
N LEU A 378 -7.85 -10.64 -12.19
CA LEU A 378 -7.68 -9.19 -12.03
C LEU A 378 -6.91 -8.57 -13.20
N ALA A 379 -5.76 -9.14 -13.55
CA ALA A 379 -4.93 -8.66 -14.65
C ALA A 379 -5.67 -8.69 -15.99
N ARG A 380 -6.40 -9.78 -16.29
CA ARG A 380 -7.17 -9.90 -17.53
C ARG A 380 -8.38 -8.95 -17.57
N CYS A 381 -9.13 -8.85 -16.48
CA CYS A 381 -10.38 -8.11 -16.45
C CYS A 381 -10.17 -6.60 -16.31
N ALA A 382 -9.31 -6.19 -15.36
CA ALA A 382 -9.09 -4.78 -15.00
C ALA A 382 -7.82 -4.18 -15.63
N GLY A 383 -6.89 -5.00 -16.14
CA GLY A 383 -5.69 -4.53 -16.82
C GLY A 383 -4.79 -3.70 -15.90
N GLU A 384 -4.40 -2.51 -16.37
CA GLU A 384 -3.54 -1.58 -15.64
C GLU A 384 -4.30 -0.79 -14.56
N ASN A 385 -5.62 -0.86 -14.48
CA ASN A 385 -6.43 -0.12 -13.51
C ASN A 385 -6.64 -0.92 -12.21
N VAL A 386 -5.54 -1.36 -11.60
CA VAL A 386 -5.56 -2.10 -10.32
C VAL A 386 -4.54 -1.51 -9.34
N HIS A 387 -4.94 -1.44 -8.07
CA HIS A 387 -4.04 -1.26 -6.94
C HIS A 387 -4.05 -2.51 -6.06
N ILE A 388 -2.89 -3.14 -5.82
CA ILE A 388 -2.77 -4.28 -4.89
C ILE A 388 -2.09 -3.82 -3.61
N LYS A 389 -2.76 -3.98 -2.46
CA LYS A 389 -2.15 -3.66 -1.15
C LYS A 389 -1.59 -4.90 -0.48
N THR A 390 -0.29 -4.89 -0.22
CA THR A 390 0.41 -5.90 0.60
C THR A 390 1.01 -5.25 1.83
N ALA A 391 1.20 -6.03 2.90
CA ALA A 391 1.94 -5.57 4.08
C ALA A 391 2.51 -6.75 4.88
N GLY A 392 1.62 -7.53 5.51
CA GLY A 392 2.04 -8.58 6.45
C GLY A 392 2.83 -9.73 5.83
N THR A 393 2.73 -9.96 4.51
CA THR A 393 3.54 -11.00 3.85
C THR A 393 5.03 -10.67 3.85
N SER A 394 5.42 -9.39 3.80
CA SER A 394 6.82 -8.98 3.98
C SER A 394 7.37 -9.43 5.33
N TYR A 395 6.55 -9.37 6.38
CA TYR A 395 6.89 -9.85 7.72
C TYR A 395 6.93 -11.38 7.79
N LEU A 396 6.03 -12.09 7.11
CA LEU A 396 6.07 -13.56 7.06
C LEU A 396 7.36 -14.07 6.39
N GLU A 397 7.85 -13.40 5.34
CA GLU A 397 9.14 -13.76 4.74
C GLU A 397 10.33 -13.45 5.64
N ALA A 398 10.24 -12.47 6.54
CA ALA A 398 11.25 -12.27 7.59
C ALA A 398 11.26 -13.42 8.61
N LEU A 399 10.08 -13.91 8.99
CA LEU A 399 9.98 -15.12 9.82
C LEU A 399 10.55 -16.35 9.09
N ARG A 400 10.47 -16.41 7.76
CA ARG A 400 11.07 -17.50 6.97
C ARG A 400 12.58 -17.50 7.09
N VAL A 401 13.20 -16.32 7.02
CA VAL A 401 14.63 -16.16 7.28
C VAL A 401 14.98 -16.60 8.72
N ALA A 402 14.16 -16.23 9.70
CA ALA A 402 14.35 -16.70 11.07
C ALA A 402 14.26 -18.22 11.21
N ALA A 403 13.28 -18.87 10.58
CA ALA A 403 13.16 -20.32 10.58
C ALA A 403 14.41 -21.02 9.99
N LEU A 404 15.04 -20.41 8.97
CA LEU A 404 16.21 -20.96 8.30
C LEU A 404 17.54 -20.67 9.02
N ARG A 405 17.68 -19.48 9.62
CA ARG A 405 18.97 -18.99 10.14
C ARG A 405 19.07 -18.95 11.66
N ALA A 406 17.94 -18.92 12.35
CA ALA A 406 17.85 -18.94 13.81
C ALA A 406 16.61 -19.71 14.27
N PRO A 407 16.58 -21.06 14.09
CA PRO A 407 15.44 -21.91 14.45
C PRO A 407 14.90 -21.65 15.86
N ASP A 408 15.77 -21.50 16.85
CA ASP A 408 15.37 -21.20 18.23
C ASP A 408 14.59 -19.89 18.36
N LEU A 409 15.03 -18.83 17.66
CA LEU A 409 14.31 -17.56 17.64
C LEU A 409 12.93 -17.73 16.98
N PHE A 410 12.85 -18.47 15.87
CA PHE A 410 11.58 -18.76 15.22
C PHE A 410 10.63 -19.55 16.14
N ARG A 411 11.12 -20.56 16.87
CA ARG A 411 10.34 -21.33 17.85
C ARG A 411 9.78 -20.42 18.95
N GLN A 412 10.58 -19.49 19.46
CA GLN A 412 10.12 -18.50 20.46
C GLN A 412 9.03 -17.57 19.91
N MET A 413 9.19 -17.12 18.66
CA MET A 413 8.18 -16.29 17.98
C MET A 413 6.89 -17.07 17.72
N LEU A 414 6.98 -18.33 17.30
CA LEU A 414 5.83 -19.22 17.11
C LEU A 414 5.05 -19.38 18.42
N GLU A 415 5.73 -19.67 19.54
CA GLU A 415 5.07 -19.84 20.83
C GLU A 415 4.44 -18.53 21.35
N THR A 416 5.11 -17.39 21.12
CA THR A 416 4.53 -16.07 21.38
C THR A 416 3.25 -15.86 20.57
N GLY A 417 3.28 -16.19 19.27
CA GLY A 417 2.10 -16.11 18.41
C GLY A 417 0.95 -16.99 18.89
N ARG A 418 1.24 -18.24 19.30
CA ARG A 418 0.24 -19.16 19.85
C ARG A 418 -0.39 -18.61 21.12
N THR A 419 0.43 -18.11 22.04
CA THR A 419 -0.01 -17.55 23.32
C THR A 419 -0.87 -16.29 23.13
N CYS A 420 -0.52 -15.43 22.16
CA CYS A 420 -1.19 -14.15 21.96
C CYS A 420 -2.33 -14.18 20.94
N TYR A 421 -2.57 -15.31 20.25
CA TYR A 421 -3.52 -15.38 19.14
C TYR A 421 -4.93 -14.88 19.48
N GLU A 422 -5.53 -15.36 20.57
CA GLU A 422 -6.89 -14.97 20.97
C GLU A 422 -7.02 -13.48 21.29
N LYS A 423 -5.95 -12.85 21.79
CA LYS A 423 -5.89 -11.42 22.03
C LYS A 423 -5.77 -10.65 20.70
N ASP A 424 -4.84 -11.06 19.85
CA ASP A 424 -4.44 -10.29 18.67
C ASP A 424 -5.40 -10.43 17.49
N LYS A 425 -6.17 -11.54 17.43
CA LYS A 425 -7.16 -11.78 16.37
C LYS A 425 -8.41 -10.91 16.47
N LYS A 426 -8.69 -10.26 17.62
CA LYS A 426 -9.99 -9.61 17.91
C LYS A 426 -10.45 -8.59 16.85
N THR A 427 -9.53 -8.03 16.08
CA THR A 427 -9.84 -7.05 15.02
C THR A 427 -9.65 -7.63 13.61
N TYR A 428 -9.62 -8.95 13.47
CA TYR A 428 -9.39 -9.63 12.20
C TYR A 428 -10.36 -10.78 12.02
N PHE A 429 -10.86 -10.92 10.80
CA PHE A 429 -11.70 -12.03 10.40
C PHE A 429 -10.84 -13.14 9.79
N LEU A 430 -10.63 -14.23 10.54
CA LEU A 430 -9.75 -15.35 10.17
C LEU A 430 -10.43 -16.69 10.45
N ASP A 431 -10.23 -17.68 9.58
CA ASP A 431 -10.71 -19.05 9.74
C ASP A 431 -9.67 -19.97 10.43
N CYS A 432 -8.53 -19.40 10.85
CA CYS A 432 -7.43 -20.11 11.50
C CYS A 432 -7.86 -20.87 12.75
N ARG A 433 -7.37 -22.11 12.84
CA ARG A 433 -7.53 -23.06 13.94
C ARG A 433 -6.18 -23.28 14.63
N PRO A 434 -5.86 -22.55 15.72
CA PRO A 434 -4.55 -22.62 16.38
C PRO A 434 -4.15 -24.01 16.85
N GLU A 435 -5.13 -24.86 17.16
CA GLU A 435 -4.94 -26.25 17.56
C GLU A 435 -4.35 -27.12 16.43
N ARG A 436 -4.46 -26.69 15.17
CA ARG A 436 -3.84 -27.37 14.01
C ARG A 436 -2.40 -26.96 13.78
N VAL A 437 -1.95 -25.87 14.40
CA VAL A 437 -0.55 -25.46 14.34
C VAL A 437 0.22 -26.32 15.34
N PRO A 438 1.22 -27.11 14.91
CA PRO A 438 1.98 -27.96 15.83
C PRO A 438 2.77 -27.09 16.83
N PRO A 439 2.96 -27.56 18.07
CA PRO A 439 3.86 -26.92 19.02
C PRO A 439 5.28 -26.85 18.44
N ALA A 440 6.00 -25.78 18.74
CA ALA A 440 7.36 -25.62 18.25
C ALA A 440 8.22 -26.83 18.61
N SER A 441 8.13 -27.35 19.85
CA SER A 441 8.96 -28.46 20.35
C SER A 441 8.80 -29.79 19.61
N THR A 442 7.78 -29.97 18.77
CA THR A 442 7.51 -31.23 18.07
C THR A 442 8.03 -31.26 16.64
N LEU A 443 8.64 -30.18 16.16
CA LEU A 443 9.15 -30.06 14.79
C LEU A 443 10.67 -30.10 14.77
N ASP A 444 11.25 -30.72 13.75
CA ASP A 444 12.67 -30.59 13.44
C ASP A 444 12.96 -29.20 12.82
N ASP A 445 14.20 -28.71 12.95
CA ASP A 445 14.58 -27.39 12.43
C ASP A 445 14.32 -27.24 10.93
N ALA A 446 14.53 -28.33 10.17
CA ALA A 446 14.32 -28.37 8.73
C ALA A 446 12.85 -28.18 8.31
N ASP A 447 11.90 -28.46 9.21
CA ASP A 447 10.46 -28.37 8.94
C ASP A 447 9.85 -27.02 9.32
N LEU A 448 10.57 -26.20 10.11
CA LEU A 448 10.06 -24.89 10.56
C LEU A 448 9.65 -23.96 9.41
N PRO A 449 10.41 -23.84 8.30
CA PRO A 449 10.01 -22.97 7.19
C PRO A 449 8.68 -23.38 6.56
N ASN A 450 8.32 -24.68 6.57
CA ASN A 450 7.09 -25.19 5.96
C ASN A 450 5.83 -24.68 6.68
N LEU A 451 5.94 -24.28 7.95
CA LEU A 451 4.83 -23.64 8.66
C LEU A 451 4.38 -22.35 7.98
N LEU A 452 5.29 -21.63 7.32
CA LEU A 452 4.96 -20.42 6.59
C LEU A 452 4.33 -20.69 5.23
N ASP A 453 4.02 -21.95 4.91
CA ASP A 453 3.21 -22.34 3.74
C ASP A 453 1.88 -23.00 4.17
N GLN A 454 1.70 -23.24 5.47
CA GLN A 454 0.47 -23.83 6.02
C GLN A 454 -0.56 -22.76 6.37
N PHE A 455 -1.83 -23.02 6.03
CA PHE A 455 -2.94 -22.08 6.21
C PHE A 455 -3.04 -21.52 7.64
N ASP A 456 -3.19 -22.41 8.64
CA ASP A 456 -3.42 -22.01 10.03
C ASP A 456 -2.19 -21.30 10.61
N ALA A 457 -0.98 -21.82 10.34
CA ALA A 457 0.26 -21.25 10.87
C ALA A 457 0.57 -19.87 10.26
N ARG A 458 0.36 -19.69 8.95
CA ARG A 458 0.51 -18.37 8.29
C ARG A 458 -0.44 -17.34 8.90
N GLN A 459 -1.73 -17.67 9.06
CA GLN A 459 -2.70 -16.74 9.64
C GLN A 459 -2.37 -16.40 11.10
N LEU A 460 -2.01 -17.40 11.91
CA LEU A 460 -1.62 -17.23 13.30
C LEU A 460 -0.41 -16.29 13.43
N LEU A 461 0.65 -16.55 12.67
CA LEU A 461 1.86 -15.73 12.70
C LEU A 461 1.60 -14.32 12.14
N HIS A 462 0.81 -14.22 11.06
CA HIS A 462 0.48 -12.94 10.43
C HIS A 462 -0.26 -12.00 11.39
N VAL A 463 -1.24 -12.53 12.13
CA VAL A 463 -2.12 -11.71 12.98
C VAL A 463 -1.43 -11.27 14.28
N THR A 464 -0.50 -12.08 14.77
CA THR A 464 0.24 -11.87 16.03
C THR A 464 1.52 -11.04 15.85
N PHE A 465 1.73 -10.43 14.68
CA PHE A 465 2.91 -9.61 14.38
C PHE A 465 3.20 -8.53 15.43
N GLY A 466 2.16 -7.91 16.01
CA GLY A 466 2.33 -6.87 17.03
C GLY A 466 3.00 -7.41 18.29
N SER A 467 2.47 -8.51 18.83
CA SER A 467 3.04 -9.18 20.00
C SER A 467 4.42 -9.76 19.71
N ILE A 468 4.60 -10.39 18.54
CA ILE A 468 5.89 -10.98 18.15
C ILE A 468 6.95 -9.88 17.97
N LEU A 469 6.66 -8.80 17.25
CA LEU A 469 7.65 -7.73 17.02
C LEU A 469 7.91 -6.88 18.27
N THR A 470 6.95 -6.78 19.19
CA THR A 470 7.19 -6.15 20.50
C THR A 470 8.20 -6.96 21.31
N THR A 471 8.04 -8.29 21.35
CA THR A 471 8.89 -9.17 22.17
C THR A 471 10.23 -9.48 21.51
N HIS A 472 10.23 -9.77 20.20
CA HIS A 472 11.36 -10.35 19.47
C HIS A 472 11.88 -9.45 18.34
N GLY A 473 11.28 -8.29 18.12
CA GLY A 473 11.57 -7.45 16.94
C GLY A 473 13.03 -7.00 16.86
N THR A 474 13.68 -6.72 17.99
CA THR A 474 15.10 -6.36 18.01
C THR A 474 15.99 -7.54 17.59
N ALA A 475 15.72 -8.74 18.12
CA ALA A 475 16.45 -9.95 17.73
C ALA A 475 16.24 -10.27 16.23
N LEU A 476 15.00 -10.14 15.75
CA LEU A 476 14.68 -10.35 14.33
C LEU A 476 15.38 -9.31 13.44
N ARG A 477 15.34 -8.02 13.77
CA ARG A 477 16.06 -6.98 13.00
C ARG A 477 17.57 -7.23 12.95
N ASN A 478 18.18 -7.63 14.06
CA ASN A 478 19.61 -7.98 14.11
C ASN A 478 19.93 -9.19 13.23
N LEU A 479 19.06 -10.21 13.23
CA LEU A 479 19.20 -11.37 12.34
C LEU A 479 19.14 -10.94 10.86
N LEU A 480 18.14 -10.15 10.48
CA LEU A 480 17.98 -9.68 9.10
C LEU A 480 19.15 -8.77 8.67
N ALA A 481 19.70 -7.97 9.58
CA ALA A 481 20.90 -7.18 9.32
C ALA A 481 22.17 -8.04 9.13
N THR A 482 22.21 -9.24 9.74
CA THR A 482 23.28 -10.23 9.56
C THR A 482 23.13 -11.00 8.25
N TYR A 483 21.88 -11.27 7.83
CA TYR A 483 21.54 -12.01 6.61
C TYR A 483 20.69 -11.17 5.62
N PRO A 484 21.17 -9.99 5.18
CA PRO A 484 20.34 -9.07 4.39
C PRO A 484 19.98 -9.66 3.02
N ASN A 485 20.88 -10.45 2.41
CA ASN A 485 20.66 -11.07 1.11
C ASN A 485 19.59 -12.17 1.15
N ASP A 486 19.44 -12.88 2.27
CA ASP A 486 18.43 -13.93 2.39
C ASP A 486 17.04 -13.32 2.46
N TYR A 487 16.87 -12.25 3.24
CA TYR A 487 15.60 -11.55 3.31
C TYR A 487 15.24 -10.87 1.99
N ARG A 488 16.23 -10.22 1.37
CA ARG A 488 16.09 -9.62 0.04
C ARG A 488 15.66 -10.65 -1.01
N SER A 489 16.28 -11.83 -1.02
CA SER A 489 15.94 -12.91 -1.96
C SER A 489 14.54 -13.49 -1.69
N ALA A 490 14.20 -13.73 -0.41
CA ALA A 490 12.87 -14.20 -0.03
C ALA A 490 11.78 -13.22 -0.50
N LEU A 491 11.97 -11.92 -0.27
CA LEU A 491 11.06 -10.89 -0.73
C LEU A 491 11.00 -10.80 -2.26
N ARG A 492 12.15 -10.80 -2.95
CA ARG A 492 12.21 -10.78 -4.42
C ARG A 492 11.37 -11.90 -5.01
N ASP A 493 11.62 -13.12 -4.57
CA ASP A 493 10.98 -14.32 -5.15
C ASP A 493 9.48 -14.36 -4.79
N HIS A 494 9.12 -13.97 -3.56
CA HIS A 494 7.73 -13.93 -3.12
C HIS A 494 6.91 -12.85 -3.85
N PHE A 495 7.44 -11.63 -3.97
CA PHE A 495 6.75 -10.51 -4.62
C PHE A 495 6.79 -10.59 -6.15
N ALA A 496 7.79 -11.24 -6.75
CA ALA A 496 7.77 -11.51 -8.19
C ALA A 496 6.50 -12.27 -8.59
N ARG A 497 6.07 -13.26 -7.79
CA ARG A 497 4.81 -14.01 -8.01
C ARG A 497 3.56 -13.14 -7.95
N HIS A 498 3.60 -12.05 -7.17
CA HIS A 498 2.50 -11.10 -7.05
C HIS A 498 2.43 -10.16 -8.25
N ILE A 499 3.59 -9.72 -8.73
CA ILE A 499 3.72 -8.70 -9.78
C ILE A 499 3.55 -9.30 -11.18
N GLN A 500 4.17 -10.45 -11.44
CA GLN A 500 4.24 -11.08 -12.77
C GLN A 500 2.89 -11.18 -13.50
N PRO A 501 1.77 -11.59 -12.85
CA PRO A 501 0.48 -11.67 -13.53
C PRO A 501 0.01 -10.36 -14.17
N PHE A 502 0.42 -9.20 -13.66
CA PHE A 502 -0.05 -7.89 -14.13
C PHE A 502 0.85 -7.25 -15.19
N VAL A 503 2.08 -7.75 -15.34
CA VAL A 503 3.08 -7.14 -16.23
C VAL A 503 3.43 -8.01 -17.43
N GLN A 504 3.11 -9.30 -17.37
CA GLN A 504 3.23 -10.25 -18.48
C GLN A 504 1.95 -10.41 -19.31
N ALA A 505 0.82 -9.89 -18.81
CA ALA A 505 -0.50 -9.99 -19.45
C ALA A 505 -0.68 -9.06 -20.65
#